data_AF-A0A498PYC6-F1
#
_entry.id   AF-A0A498PYC6-F1
#
_cell.length_a   1.000
_cell.length_b   1.000
_cell.length_c   1.000
_cell.angle_alpha   90.00
_cell.angle_beta   90.00
_cell.angle_gamma   90.00
#
_symmetry.space_group_name_H-M   'P 1'
#
loop_
_entity.id
_entity.type
_entity.pdbx_description
1 polymer ?
#
loop_
_entity_poly.entity_id
_entity_poly.type
_entity_poly.pdbx_seq_one_letter_code
_entity_poly.pdbx_strand_id
1 'polypeptide(L)'
;MPMPAGLARWQQDRGGRLVDEALKMVNEAAQGGGPAGVHTEILGSPAVPALVDLSKDAEMVVTGCLGSGRWPARLRGSVSSAVLRYAHCPVAIVADDDPSAAQRGQAPVLVGIDGSSASELATALAFDEASRRRVGLVGPHAWSDIDVSEWHGIGWPAT
;
A
#
# COMPACT_ATOMS: atom_id res chain seq x y z
N MET A 1 9.74 -18.42 26.31
CA MET A 1 8.87 -17.66 27.24
C MET A 1 7.47 -18.25 27.13
N PRO A 2 6.87 -18.81 28.20
CA PRO A 2 5.51 -19.34 28.14
C PRO A 2 4.51 -18.22 27.85
N MET A 3 3.54 -18.48 26.98
CA MET A 3 2.50 -17.50 26.64
C MET A 3 1.56 -17.30 27.84
N PRO A 4 1.23 -16.06 28.22
CA PRO A 4 0.31 -15.81 29.32
C PRO A 4 -1.08 -16.41 29.03
N ALA A 5 -1.66 -17.05 30.05
CA ALA A 5 -3.03 -17.56 29.97
C ALA A 5 -4.00 -16.42 29.59
N GLY A 6 -4.86 -16.65 28.59
CA GLY A 6 -5.83 -15.66 28.11
C GLY A 6 -5.35 -14.77 26.96
N LEU A 7 -4.07 -14.81 26.58
CA LEU A 7 -3.55 -14.01 25.45
C LEU A 7 -4.29 -14.31 24.14
N ALA A 8 -4.60 -15.57 23.85
CA ALA A 8 -5.34 -15.97 22.65
C ALA A 8 -6.75 -15.36 22.63
N ARG A 9 -7.47 -15.40 23.76
CA ARG A 9 -8.80 -14.79 23.90
C ARG A 9 -8.73 -13.27 23.77
N TRP A 10 -7.74 -12.64 24.40
CA TRP A 10 -7.54 -11.20 24.25
C TRP A 10 -7.23 -10.81 22.78
N GLN A 11 -6.44 -11.61 22.06
CA GLN A 11 -6.17 -11.38 20.64
C GLN A 11 -7.43 -11.52 19.79
N GLN A 12 -8.27 -12.54 20.06
CA GLN A 12 -9.56 -12.71 19.40
C GLN A 12 -10.51 -11.54 19.69
N ASP A 13 -10.68 -11.17 20.96
CA ASP A 13 -11.55 -10.06 21.36
C ASP A 13 -11.09 -8.72 20.76
N ARG A 14 -9.77 -8.49 20.72
CA ARG A 14 -9.18 -7.31 20.08
C ARG A 14 -9.39 -7.34 18.56
N GLY A 15 -9.19 -8.50 17.93
CA GLY A 15 -9.42 -8.69 16.51
C GLY A 15 -10.88 -8.42 16.13
N GLY A 16 -11.83 -8.95 16.89
CA GLY A 16 -13.26 -8.72 16.68
C GLY A 16 -13.62 -7.24 16.70
N ARG A 17 -13.14 -6.48 17.70
CA ARG A 17 -13.36 -5.02 17.75
C ARG A 17 -12.81 -4.28 16.54
N LEU A 18 -11.61 -4.65 16.07
CA LEU A 18 -10.99 -4.02 14.90
C LEU A 18 -11.77 -4.33 13.62
N VAL A 19 -12.25 -5.56 13.47
CA VAL A 19 -13.10 -5.96 12.34
C VAL A 19 -14.42 -5.20 12.35
N ASP A 20 -15.08 -5.10 13.52
CA ASP A 20 -16.33 -4.35 13.66
C ASP A 20 -16.16 -2.86 13.32
N GLU A 21 -15.05 -2.26 13.74
CA GLU A 21 -14.72 -0.87 13.43
C GLU A 21 -14.42 -0.68 11.93
N ALA A 22 -13.66 -1.60 11.32
CA ALA A 22 -13.39 -1.60 9.88
C ALA A 22 -14.67 -1.75 9.06
N LEU A 23 -15.60 -2.61 9.47
CA LEU A 23 -16.89 -2.77 8.79
C LEU A 23 -17.72 -1.48 8.82
N LYS A 24 -17.69 -0.72 9.92
CA LYS A 24 -18.34 0.59 9.99
C LYS A 24 -17.72 1.57 8.99
N MET A 25 -16.38 1.66 8.96
CA MET A 25 -15.67 2.51 8.00
C MET A 25 -15.96 2.14 6.54
N VAL A 26 -16.02 0.84 6.22
CA VAL A 26 -16.36 0.36 4.87
C VAL A 26 -17.78 0.78 4.48
N ASN A 27 -18.74 0.63 5.39
CA ASN A 27 -20.13 1.02 5.13
C ASN A 27 -20.30 2.53 4.96
N GLU A 28 -19.53 3.33 5.69
CA GLU A 28 -19.50 4.79 5.55
C GLU A 28 -18.87 5.21 4.21
N ALA A 29 -17.75 4.59 3.83
CA ALA A 29 -17.09 4.87 2.55
C ALA A 29 -17.89 4.41 1.33
N ALA A 30 -18.69 3.35 1.46
CA ALA A 30 -19.48 2.75 0.39
C ALA A 30 -20.77 3.52 0.01
N GLN A 31 -21.11 4.61 0.71
CA GLN A 31 -22.35 5.39 0.50
C GLN A 31 -22.52 5.93 -0.94
N GLY A 32 -21.46 5.98 -1.76
CA GLY A 32 -21.47 6.41 -3.16
C GLY A 32 -21.37 5.28 -4.21
N GLY A 33 -21.41 4.02 -3.78
CA GLY A 33 -21.13 2.84 -4.59
C GLY A 33 -20.05 1.97 -3.92
N GLY A 34 -20.44 0.81 -3.42
CA GLY A 34 -19.58 -0.08 -2.63
C GLY A 34 -19.20 -1.38 -3.35
N PRO A 35 -18.33 -2.20 -2.73
CA PRO A 35 -17.99 -3.51 -3.25
C PRO A 35 -19.22 -4.43 -3.30
N ALA A 36 -19.21 -5.40 -4.21
CA ALA A 36 -20.28 -6.39 -4.36
C ALA A 36 -20.44 -7.31 -3.13
N GLY A 37 -19.41 -7.40 -2.29
CA GLY A 37 -19.42 -8.14 -1.02
C GLY A 37 -18.24 -7.75 -0.14
N VAL A 38 -18.38 -7.90 1.17
CA VAL A 38 -17.33 -7.67 2.16
C VAL A 38 -17.17 -8.94 2.99
N HIS A 39 -15.95 -9.47 3.03
CA HIS A 39 -15.58 -10.64 3.80
C HIS A 39 -14.54 -10.26 4.85
N THR A 40 -14.67 -10.84 6.04
CA THR A 40 -13.79 -10.55 7.18
C THR A 40 -13.30 -11.85 7.80
N GLU A 41 -12.01 -11.93 8.08
CA GLU A 41 -11.39 -13.11 8.68
C GLU A 41 -10.36 -12.70 9.73
N ILE A 42 -10.30 -13.45 10.84
CA ILE A 42 -9.28 -13.30 11.87
C ILE A 42 -8.44 -14.57 11.89
N LEU A 43 -7.23 -14.48 11.35
CA LEU A 43 -6.31 -15.60 11.25
C LEU A 43 -5.41 -15.71 12.49
N GLY A 44 -5.24 -16.93 12.99
CA GLY A 44 -4.32 -17.26 14.10
C GLY A 44 -2.85 -17.40 13.67
N SER A 45 -2.47 -16.82 12.54
CA SER A 45 -1.13 -16.91 11.96
C SER A 45 -0.42 -15.55 11.95
N PRO A 46 0.92 -15.51 11.84
CA PRO A 46 1.64 -14.25 11.70
C PRO A 46 1.18 -13.49 10.45
N ALA A 47 1.03 -12.17 10.55
CA ALA A 47 0.43 -11.35 9.49
C ALA A 47 1.15 -11.47 8.13
N VAL A 48 2.49 -11.47 8.13
CA VAL A 48 3.29 -11.51 6.88
C VAL A 48 3.04 -12.78 6.06
N PRO A 49 3.28 -14.01 6.58
CA PRO A 49 3.03 -15.22 5.81
C PRO A 49 1.55 -15.37 5.42
N ALA A 50 0.62 -14.94 6.27
CA ALA A 50 -0.82 -14.98 5.94
C ALA A 50 -1.16 -14.08 4.73
N LEU A 51 -0.73 -12.82 4.76
CA LEU A 51 -0.99 -11.86 3.68
C LEU A 51 -0.26 -12.24 2.39
N VAL A 52 0.96 -12.78 2.47
CA VAL A 52 1.70 -13.27 1.30
C VAL A 52 0.98 -14.47 0.66
N ASP A 53 0.45 -15.39 1.46
CA ASP A 53 -0.29 -16.53 0.92
C ASP A 53 -1.59 -16.09 0.25
N LEU A 54 -2.39 -15.26 0.93
CA LEU A 54 -3.63 -14.69 0.37
C LEU A 54 -3.40 -13.83 -0.88
N SER A 55 -2.21 -13.22 -1.02
CA SER A 55 -1.88 -12.41 -2.20
C SER A 55 -1.82 -13.18 -3.51
N LYS A 56 -1.75 -14.52 -3.46
CA LYS A 56 -1.77 -15.38 -4.66
C LYS A 56 -3.10 -15.35 -5.39
N ASP A 57 -4.18 -15.12 -4.64
CA ASP A 57 -5.56 -15.15 -5.14
C ASP A 57 -6.21 -13.75 -5.14
N ALA A 58 -5.48 -12.72 -4.69
CA ALA A 58 -5.98 -11.35 -4.61
C ALA A 58 -5.53 -10.51 -5.82
N GLU A 59 -6.41 -9.66 -6.34
CA GLU A 59 -6.05 -8.66 -7.37
C GLU A 59 -5.10 -7.59 -6.83
N MET A 60 -5.19 -7.27 -5.53
CA MET A 60 -4.34 -6.31 -4.84
C MET A 60 -4.36 -6.53 -3.33
N VAL A 61 -3.23 -6.28 -2.67
CA VAL A 61 -3.15 -6.19 -1.20
C VAL A 61 -3.01 -4.74 -0.77
N VAL A 62 -3.86 -4.30 0.16
CA VAL A 62 -3.82 -2.93 0.72
C VAL A 62 -3.34 -2.99 2.17
N THR A 63 -2.33 -2.20 2.52
CA THR A 63 -1.83 -2.08 3.91
C THR A 63 -1.53 -0.64 4.29
N GLY A 64 -1.59 -0.33 5.59
CA GLY A 64 -1.12 0.95 6.10
C GLY A 64 0.41 1.09 6.01
N CYS A 65 0.89 2.33 5.92
CA CYS A 65 2.33 2.64 5.89
C CYS A 65 3.00 2.30 7.23
N LEU A 66 2.31 2.59 8.34
CA LEU A 66 2.75 2.38 9.71
C LEU A 66 1.89 1.33 10.41
N GLY A 67 2.48 0.56 11.31
CA GLY A 67 1.75 -0.36 12.18
C GLY A 67 1.35 0.30 13.50
N SER A 68 0.59 -0.42 14.34
CA SER A 68 0.17 0.04 15.68
C SER A 68 1.33 0.32 16.66
N GLY A 69 2.58 0.01 16.29
CA GLY A 69 3.79 0.38 17.01
C GLY A 69 4.24 1.79 16.62
N ARG A 70 3.66 2.81 17.27
CA ARG A 70 3.97 4.23 17.03
C ARG A 70 5.36 4.57 17.59
N TRP A 71 6.39 4.45 16.75
CA TRP A 71 7.69 5.08 17.00
C TRP A 71 7.80 6.29 16.06
N PRO A 72 7.96 7.53 16.57
CA PRO A 72 7.89 8.76 15.77
C PRO A 72 8.85 8.84 14.59
N ALA A 73 9.89 7.99 14.55
CA ALA A 73 10.95 8.03 13.55
C ALA A 73 10.93 6.86 12.54
N ARG A 74 9.94 5.96 12.59
CA ARG A 74 9.91 4.81 11.68
C ARG A 74 8.98 5.12 10.52
N LEU A 75 9.54 5.26 9.32
CA LEU A 75 8.78 5.55 8.09
C LEU A 75 8.14 4.30 7.45
N ARG A 76 8.42 3.08 7.95
CA ARG A 76 7.93 1.81 7.38
C ARG A 76 7.58 0.79 8.48
N GLY A 77 6.37 0.24 8.42
CA GLY A 77 5.96 -0.92 9.21
C GLY A 77 6.68 -2.21 8.77
N SER A 78 6.89 -3.16 9.69
CA SER A 78 7.51 -4.46 9.37
C SER A 78 6.64 -5.30 8.44
N VAL A 79 5.31 -5.22 8.58
CA VAL A 79 4.36 -5.94 7.73
C VAL A 79 4.34 -5.36 6.32
N SER A 80 4.12 -4.05 6.17
CA SER A 80 4.07 -3.40 4.86
C SER A 80 5.37 -3.57 4.07
N SER A 81 6.53 -3.45 4.73
CA SER A 81 7.82 -3.69 4.07
C SER A 81 8.02 -5.14 3.60
N ALA A 82 7.52 -6.12 4.35
CA ALA A 82 7.63 -7.52 3.96
C ALA A 82 6.65 -7.87 2.84
N VAL A 83 5.40 -7.42 2.95
CA VAL A 83 4.37 -7.63 1.92
C VAL A 83 4.79 -7.01 0.58
N LEU A 84 5.32 -5.78 0.58
CA LEU A 84 5.87 -5.14 -0.63
C LEU A 84 6.92 -5.98 -1.36
N ARG A 85 7.68 -6.81 -0.63
CA ARG A 85 8.78 -7.59 -1.19
C ARG A 85 8.37 -8.99 -1.62
N TYR A 86 7.33 -9.56 -1.00
CA TYR A 86 7.01 -10.98 -1.12
C TYR A 86 5.60 -11.27 -1.63
N ALA A 87 4.72 -10.27 -1.75
CA ALA A 87 3.39 -10.46 -2.31
C ALA A 87 3.46 -10.93 -3.77
N HIS A 88 2.44 -11.69 -4.17
CA HIS A 88 2.28 -12.23 -5.53
C HIS A 88 1.37 -11.36 -6.41
N CYS A 89 0.92 -10.22 -5.89
CA CYS A 89 0.08 -9.25 -6.60
C CYS A 89 0.50 -7.81 -6.24
N PRO A 90 -0.02 -6.78 -6.94
CA PRO A 90 0.21 -5.38 -6.61
C PRO A 90 -0.10 -5.06 -5.14
N VAL A 91 0.70 -4.16 -4.54
CA VAL A 91 0.56 -3.76 -3.15
C VAL A 91 0.33 -2.25 -3.06
N ALA A 92 -0.82 -1.84 -2.52
CA ALA A 92 -1.10 -0.45 -2.19
C ALA A 92 -0.70 -0.15 -0.75
N ILE A 93 0.10 0.90 -0.58
CA ILE A 93 0.49 1.42 0.73
C ILE A 93 -0.25 2.73 0.98
N VAL A 94 -1.07 2.74 2.02
CA VAL A 94 -1.88 3.91 2.39
C VAL A 94 -1.24 4.58 3.60
N ALA A 95 -0.92 5.87 3.49
CA ALA A 95 -0.45 6.66 4.62
C ALA A 95 -1.62 7.09 5.52
N ASP A 96 -1.39 7.23 6.83
CA ASP A 96 -2.38 7.80 7.74
C ASP A 96 -2.70 9.25 7.36
N ASP A 97 -3.97 9.63 7.58
CA ASP A 97 -4.60 10.93 7.39
C ASP A 97 -3.65 12.05 6.95
N ASP A 98 -3.46 12.16 5.63
CA ASP A 98 -3.14 13.44 5.04
C ASP A 98 -4.46 14.21 4.91
N PRO A 99 -4.70 15.27 5.71
CA PRO A 99 -5.95 16.05 5.64
C PRO A 99 -6.19 16.69 4.27
N SER A 100 -5.18 16.73 3.38
CA SER A 100 -5.33 17.15 1.98
C SER A 100 -5.79 16.02 1.04
N ALA A 101 -5.82 14.76 1.48
CA ALA A 101 -6.23 13.61 0.67
C ALA A 101 -7.67 13.74 0.16
N ALA A 102 -8.59 14.24 0.99
CA ALA A 102 -9.97 14.50 0.60
C ALA A 102 -10.09 15.55 -0.52
N GLN A 103 -9.17 16.52 -0.56
CA GLN A 103 -9.12 17.57 -1.60
C GLN A 103 -8.39 17.12 -2.87
N ARG A 104 -7.57 16.05 -2.79
CA ARG A 104 -6.87 15.45 -3.94
C ARG A 104 -7.66 14.38 -4.68
N GLY A 105 -8.94 14.16 -4.34
CA GLY A 105 -9.79 13.20 -5.06
C GLY A 105 -9.91 13.45 -6.58
N GLN A 106 -9.60 14.67 -7.03
CA GLN A 106 -9.59 15.06 -8.44
C GLN A 106 -8.18 15.26 -9.02
N ALA A 107 -7.13 15.04 -8.21
CA ALA A 107 -5.77 15.12 -8.69
C ALA A 107 -5.47 14.00 -9.69
N PRO A 108 -4.59 14.23 -10.68
CA PRO A 108 -4.21 13.20 -11.62
C PRO A 108 -3.47 12.04 -10.93
N VAL A 109 -3.56 10.85 -11.51
CA VAL A 109 -2.74 9.70 -11.12
C VAL A 109 -1.32 9.90 -11.67
N LEU A 110 -0.31 9.72 -10.82
CA LEU A 110 1.10 9.78 -11.21
C LEU A 110 1.66 8.35 -11.34
N VAL A 111 2.39 8.07 -12.42
CA VAL A 111 3.08 6.79 -12.62
C VAL A 111 4.54 7.01 -13.03
N GLY A 112 5.48 6.37 -12.34
CA GLY A 112 6.87 6.35 -12.77
C GLY A 112 7.05 5.41 -13.97
N ILE A 113 7.61 5.93 -15.06
CA ILE A 113 7.89 5.13 -16.25
C ILE A 113 9.40 4.95 -16.36
N ASP A 114 9.91 3.73 -16.28
CA ASP A 114 11.34 3.40 -16.42
C ASP A 114 11.63 2.44 -17.59
N GLY A 115 10.59 1.95 -18.27
CA GLY A 115 10.70 1.03 -19.41
C GLY A 115 10.88 -0.45 -19.05
N SER A 116 10.91 -0.79 -17.76
CA SER A 116 10.91 -2.18 -17.30
C SER A 116 9.53 -2.83 -17.45
N SER A 117 9.48 -4.17 -17.48
CA SER A 117 8.21 -4.91 -17.46
C SER A 117 7.38 -4.63 -16.20
N ALA A 118 8.04 -4.31 -15.08
CA ALA A 118 7.36 -3.87 -13.86
C ALA A 118 6.68 -2.51 -14.06
N SER A 119 7.34 -1.59 -14.77
CA SER A 119 6.77 -0.28 -15.12
C SER A 119 5.62 -0.38 -16.13
N GLU A 120 5.63 -1.35 -17.05
CA GLU A 120 4.49 -1.63 -17.92
C GLU A 120 3.24 -2.02 -17.12
N LEU A 121 3.39 -2.92 -16.13
CA LEU A 121 2.30 -3.31 -15.22
C LEU A 121 1.83 -2.12 -14.38
N ALA A 122 2.76 -1.32 -13.85
CA ALA A 122 2.42 -0.10 -13.10
C ALA A 122 1.64 0.90 -13.96
N THR A 123 2.01 1.03 -15.24
CA THR A 123 1.32 1.88 -16.21
C THR A 123 -0.10 1.38 -16.45
N ALA A 124 -0.30 0.08 -16.66
CA ALA A 124 -1.63 -0.50 -16.83
C ALA A 124 -2.55 -0.21 -15.62
N LEU A 125 -2.05 -0.41 -14.40
CA LEU A 125 -2.79 -0.10 -13.17
C LEU A 125 -3.10 1.39 -13.05
N ALA A 126 -2.15 2.27 -13.39
CA ALA A 126 -2.34 3.70 -13.32
C ALA A 126 -3.42 4.19 -14.29
N PHE A 127 -3.46 3.64 -15.51
CA PHE A 127 -4.52 3.94 -16.49
C PHE A 127 -5.89 3.46 -16.01
N ASP A 128 -6.00 2.24 -15.48
CA ASP A 128 -7.26 1.72 -14.93
C ASP A 128 -7.76 2.63 -13.79
N GLU A 129 -6.87 3.02 -12.87
CA GLU A 129 -7.22 3.88 -11.75
C GLU A 129 -7.65 5.30 -12.20
N ALA A 130 -6.90 5.91 -13.12
CA ALA A 130 -7.24 7.24 -13.65
C ALA A 130 -8.59 7.22 -14.38
N SER A 131 -8.86 6.15 -15.14
CA SER A 131 -10.13 5.92 -15.84
C SER A 131 -11.30 5.81 -14.86
N ARG A 132 -11.19 4.98 -13.82
CA ARG A 132 -12.23 4.81 -12.79
C ARG A 132 -12.54 6.10 -12.05
N ARG A 133 -11.50 6.88 -11.71
CA ARG A 133 -11.62 8.18 -11.02
C ARG A 133 -12.03 9.32 -11.94
N ARG A 134 -11.97 9.13 -13.27
CA ARG A 134 -12.17 10.19 -14.28
C ARG A 134 -11.25 11.39 -14.06
N VAL A 135 -9.97 11.12 -13.81
CA VAL A 135 -8.92 12.13 -13.62
C VAL A 135 -7.82 11.97 -14.68
N GLY A 136 -6.93 12.95 -14.78
CA GLY A 136 -5.76 12.85 -15.66
C GLY A 136 -4.74 11.80 -15.20
N LEU A 137 -3.82 11.45 -16.10
CA LEU A 137 -2.66 10.61 -15.80
C LEU A 137 -1.38 11.37 -16.17
N VAL A 138 -0.38 11.33 -15.30
CA VAL A 138 0.93 11.96 -15.50
C VAL A 138 2.00 10.88 -15.38
N GLY A 139 2.84 10.75 -16.41
CA GLY A 139 3.89 9.73 -16.48
C GLY A 139 5.28 10.32 -16.61
N PRO A 140 5.95 10.78 -15.53
CA PRO A 140 7.34 11.19 -15.60
C PRO A 140 8.25 9.99 -15.88
N HIS A 141 9.26 10.23 -16.72
CA HIS A 141 10.40 9.34 -16.92
C HIS A 141 11.66 10.05 -16.44
N ALA A 142 12.37 9.44 -15.49
CA ALA A 142 13.67 9.92 -15.07
C ALA A 142 14.73 9.39 -16.06
N TRP A 143 15.47 10.29 -16.69
CA TRP A 143 16.50 9.91 -17.67
C TRP A 143 17.73 9.22 -17.04
N SER A 144 17.91 9.36 -15.73
CA SER A 144 19.01 8.76 -14.98
C SER A 144 18.52 8.28 -13.62
N ASP A 145 18.73 7.00 -13.33
CA ASP A 145 18.55 6.40 -12.00
C ASP A 145 19.77 6.66 -11.08
N ILE A 146 20.83 7.25 -11.64
CA ILE A 146 22.05 7.63 -10.93
C ILE A 146 21.82 9.00 -10.27
N ASP A 147 22.01 9.07 -8.95
CA ASP A 147 22.19 10.33 -8.25
C ASP A 147 23.37 11.08 -8.90
N VAL A 148 23.16 12.31 -9.36
CA VAL A 148 24.20 13.17 -9.95
C VAL A 148 25.44 13.28 -9.02
N SER A 149 25.28 12.98 -7.73
CA SER A 149 26.35 12.86 -6.74
C SER A 149 27.37 11.73 -7.01
N GLU A 150 27.05 10.71 -7.81
CA GLU A 150 27.99 9.63 -8.18
C GLU A 150 28.83 9.96 -9.44
N TRP A 151 28.59 11.10 -10.08
CA TRP A 151 29.33 11.56 -11.27
C TRP A 151 30.67 12.22 -10.90
N HIS A 152 31.58 11.48 -10.24
CA HIS A 152 32.94 11.97 -9.92
C HIS A 152 33.93 11.94 -11.10
N GLY A 153 33.48 11.70 -12.34
CA GLY A 153 34.38 11.37 -13.46
C GLY A 153 34.14 12.05 -14.80
N ILE A 154 33.12 12.91 -14.96
CA ILE A 154 32.87 13.56 -16.26
C ILE A 154 33.52 14.93 -16.27
N GLY A 155 34.73 15.00 -16.85
CA GLY A 155 35.36 16.26 -17.20
C GLY A 155 34.54 16.96 -18.29
N TRP A 156 33.92 18.08 -17.95
CA TRP A 156 33.24 18.92 -18.92
C TRP A 156 34.29 19.68 -19.75
N PRO A 157 34.18 19.76 -21.08
CA PRO A 157 35.07 20.61 -21.87
C PRO A 157 34.73 22.07 -21.55
N ALA A 158 35.72 22.81 -21.05
CA ALA A 158 35.64 24.26 -20.94
C ALA A 158 35.63 24.84 -22.36
N THR A 159 34.54 25.50 -22.73
CA THR A 159 34.51 26.47 -23.84
C THR A 159 34.83 27.85 -23.32
#